data_AF-A0A1W1YWH6-F1
#
_entry.id   AF-A0A1W1YWH6-F1
#
_cell.length_a   1.000
_cell.length_b   1.000
_cell.length_c   1.000
_cell.angle_alpha   90.00
_cell.angle_beta   90.00
_cell.angle_gamma   90.00
#
_symmetry.space_group_name_H-M   'P 1'
#
loop_
_entity.id
_entity.type
_entity.pdbx_description
1 polymer ?
#
loop_
_entity_poly.entity_id
_entity_poly.type
_entity_poly.pdbx_seq_one_letter_code
_entity_poly.pdbx_strand_id
1 'polypeptide(L)'
;MTKKEEIIRELYPEDKFGYAEKLTLGELEVLQHARKIIEEEIRPVINDHWERAKFPFEAFYKLKEAGIMDSPKLFEDREVTNKWKASEMYNAFLYYELARFDASIATFYTVHGGLGYNTLLIGGSDEQIEEIAPKLRSFEWQTCFALTEPDHGSDIAGSMGKILSL
;
A
#
# COMPACT_ATOMS: atom_id res chain seq x y z
N MET A 1 0.11 -30.38 1.95
CA MET A 1 0.01 -28.94 2.22
C MET A 1 -0.37 -28.30 0.90
N THR A 2 -1.40 -27.45 0.87
CA THR A 2 -1.72 -26.72 -0.36
C THR A 2 -0.64 -25.66 -0.63
N LYS A 3 -0.46 -25.22 -1.88
CA LYS A 3 0.47 -24.12 -2.21
C LYS A 3 0.20 -22.88 -1.33
N LYS A 4 -1.09 -22.59 -1.09
CA LYS A 4 -1.54 -21.50 -0.21
C LYS A 4 -1.01 -21.67 1.22
N GLU A 5 -1.18 -22.85 1.83
CA GLU A 5 -0.69 -23.16 3.18
C GLU A 5 0.84 -23.05 3.28
N GLU A 6 1.57 -23.47 2.24
CA GLU A 6 3.04 -23.36 2.19
C GLU A 6 3.49 -21.89 2.21
N ILE A 7 2.89 -21.05 1.37
CA ILE A 7 3.19 -19.61 1.33
C ILE A 7 2.84 -18.95 2.67
N ILE A 8 1.67 -19.25 3.26
CA ILE A 8 1.28 -18.69 4.56
C ILE A 8 2.30 -19.06 5.64
N ARG A 9 2.73 -20.32 5.69
CA ARG A 9 3.70 -20.78 6.69
C ARG A 9 5.08 -20.15 6.51
N GLU A 10 5.49 -19.93 5.27
CA GLU A 10 6.72 -19.23 4.94
C GLU A 10 6.63 -17.75 5.34
N LEU A 11 5.53 -17.09 4.97
CA LEU A 11 5.42 -15.65 5.13
C LEU A 11 5.05 -15.20 6.55
N TYR A 12 4.15 -15.93 7.20
CA TYR A 12 3.49 -15.53 8.45
C TYR A 12 3.50 -16.64 9.53
N PRO A 13 4.65 -17.23 9.88
CA PRO A 13 4.70 -18.25 10.94
C PRO A 13 4.25 -17.73 12.32
N GLU A 14 4.24 -16.41 12.50
CA GLU A 14 3.73 -15.70 13.68
C GLU A 14 2.19 -15.61 13.77
N ASP A 15 1.45 -15.83 12.69
CA ASP A 15 -0.02 -15.70 12.67
C ASP A 15 -0.72 -16.90 13.34
N LYS A 16 -0.80 -16.85 14.68
CA LYS A 16 -1.40 -17.93 15.48
C LYS A 16 -2.92 -18.03 15.36
N PHE A 17 -3.58 -17.01 14.81
CA PHE A 17 -5.04 -16.97 14.68
C PHE A 17 -5.53 -17.21 13.24
N GLY A 18 -4.61 -17.44 12.29
CA GLY A 18 -4.96 -17.82 10.92
C GLY A 18 -5.65 -16.71 10.14
N TYR A 19 -5.33 -15.43 10.40
CA TYR A 19 -5.85 -14.32 9.61
C TYR A 19 -5.42 -14.41 8.13
N ALA A 20 -4.20 -14.87 7.86
CA ALA A 20 -3.66 -15.05 6.52
C ALA A 20 -4.42 -16.10 5.71
N GLU A 21 -5.17 -17.00 6.35
CA GLU A 21 -6.04 -17.98 5.66
C GLU A 21 -7.17 -17.29 4.88
N LYS A 22 -7.51 -16.05 5.23
CA LYS A 22 -8.53 -15.25 4.54
C LYS A 22 -8.05 -14.61 3.24
N LEU A 23 -6.74 -14.59 2.98
CA LEU A 23 -6.18 -14.10 1.72
C LEU A 23 -6.45 -15.10 0.58
N THR A 24 -6.64 -14.61 -0.64
CA THR A 24 -6.65 -15.48 -1.82
C THR A 24 -5.24 -15.97 -2.14
N LEU A 25 -5.11 -17.00 -2.98
CA LEU A 25 -3.79 -17.44 -3.45
C LEU A 25 -3.09 -16.33 -4.24
N GLY A 26 -3.83 -15.58 -5.07
CA GLY A 26 -3.31 -14.47 -5.84
C GLY A 26 -2.75 -13.33 -4.98
N GLU A 27 -3.47 -12.97 -3.91
CA GLU A 27 -3.02 -11.99 -2.91
C GLU A 27 -1.73 -12.44 -2.21
N LEU A 28 -1.65 -13.72 -1.84
CA LEU A 28 -0.46 -14.31 -1.21
C LEU A 28 0.76 -14.31 -2.16
N GLU A 29 0.56 -14.61 -3.44
CA GLU A 29 1.64 -14.59 -4.42
C GLU A 29 2.18 -13.17 -4.65
N VAL A 30 1.30 -12.15 -4.63
CA VAL A 30 1.73 -10.74 -4.69
C VAL A 30 2.54 -10.36 -3.46
N LEU A 31 2.10 -10.74 -2.26
CA LEU A 31 2.82 -10.47 -1.01
C LEU A 31 4.18 -11.20 -0.98
N GLN A 32 4.23 -12.45 -1.44
CA GLN A 32 5.48 -13.21 -1.55
C GLN A 32 6.47 -12.53 -2.51
N HIS A 33 6.00 -12.07 -3.66
CA HIS A 33 6.84 -11.35 -4.62
C HIS A 33 7.31 -10.00 -4.06
N ALA A 34 6.43 -9.25 -3.41
CA ALA A 34 6.77 -7.99 -2.74
C ALA A 34 7.88 -8.22 -1.71
N ARG A 35 7.75 -9.22 -0.83
CA ARG A 35 8.78 -9.56 0.17
C ARG A 35 10.13 -9.84 -0.48
N LYS A 36 10.16 -10.61 -1.57
CA LYS A 36 11.41 -10.90 -2.30
C LYS A 36 12.08 -9.62 -2.79
N ILE A 37 11.32 -8.71 -3.40
CA ILE A 37 11.86 -7.42 -3.87
C ILE A 37 12.34 -6.56 -2.70
N ILE A 38 11.62 -6.53 -1.57
CA ILE A 38 12.05 -5.78 -0.39
C ILE A 38 13.40 -6.29 0.12
N GLU A 39 13.57 -7.61 0.20
CA GLU A 39 14.81 -8.25 0.62
C GLU A 39 15.98 -7.99 -0.34
N GLU A 40 15.73 -8.03 -1.64
CA GLU A 40 16.77 -7.92 -2.69
C GLU A 40 17.15 -6.46 -3.00
N GLU A 41 16.17 -5.56 -3.07
CA GLU A 41 16.36 -4.20 -3.59
C GLU A 41 16.36 -3.13 -2.50
N ILE A 42 15.53 -3.27 -1.45
CA ILE A 42 15.36 -2.22 -0.44
C ILE A 42 16.25 -2.46 0.78
N ARG A 43 16.27 -3.69 1.32
CA ARG A 43 17.05 -4.02 2.53
C ARG A 43 18.53 -3.64 2.43
N PRO A 44 19.24 -3.81 1.30
CA PRO A 44 20.66 -3.46 1.23
C PRO A 44 20.93 -1.96 1.37
N VAL A 45 19.97 -1.09 1.03
CA VAL A 45 20.17 0.36 0.95
C VAL A 45 19.47 1.14 2.05
N ILE A 46 18.53 0.52 2.77
CA ILE A 46 17.60 1.24 3.66
C ILE A 46 18.30 1.92 4.83
N ASN A 47 19.32 1.30 5.43
CA ASN A 47 20.01 1.87 6.59
C ASN A 47 20.78 3.15 6.26
N ASP A 48 21.47 3.21 5.10
CA ASP A 48 22.17 4.44 4.66
C ASP A 48 21.16 5.56 4.37
N HIS A 49 20.03 5.22 3.74
CA HIS A 49 18.96 6.16 3.45
C HIS A 49 18.33 6.73 4.71
N TRP A 50 18.09 5.87 5.70
CA TRP A 50 17.55 6.26 7.00
C TRP A 50 18.48 7.23 7.73
N GLU A 51 19.78 6.89 7.84
CA GLU A 51 20.79 7.73 8.49
C GLU A 51 20.91 9.12 7.83
N ARG A 52 20.73 9.18 6.51
CA ARG A 52 20.87 10.41 5.72
C ARG A 52 19.58 11.18 5.53
N ALA A 53 18.47 10.72 6.12
CA ALA A 53 17.13 11.25 5.91
C ALA A 53 16.77 11.39 4.42
N LYS A 54 17.10 10.37 3.61
CA LYS A 54 16.78 10.29 2.18
C LYS A 54 15.82 9.14 1.90
N PHE A 55 14.91 9.32 0.96
CA PHE A 55 14.02 8.24 0.53
C PHE A 55 14.63 7.45 -0.64
N PRO A 56 14.66 6.11 -0.60
CA PRO A 56 15.26 5.27 -1.64
C PRO A 56 14.30 5.07 -2.82
N PHE A 57 14.00 6.12 -3.59
CA PHE A 57 12.99 6.06 -4.66
C PHE A 57 13.26 4.96 -5.70
N GLU A 58 14.51 4.81 -6.14
CA GLU A 58 14.88 3.80 -7.14
C GLU A 58 14.54 2.38 -6.66
N ALA A 59 14.97 2.03 -5.44
CA ALA A 59 14.67 0.74 -4.84
C ALA A 59 13.19 0.57 -4.50
N PHE A 60 12.52 1.61 -3.99
CA PHE A 60 11.09 1.54 -3.69
C PHE A 60 10.27 1.25 -4.96
N TYR A 61 10.58 1.91 -6.06
CA TYR A 61 9.83 1.72 -7.31
C TYR A 61 10.02 0.35 -7.95
N LYS A 62 11.01 -0.44 -7.52
CA LYS A 62 11.06 -1.86 -7.87
C LYS A 62 9.86 -2.64 -7.35
N LEU A 63 9.21 -2.21 -6.25
CA LEU A 63 8.00 -2.86 -5.74
C LEU A 63 6.82 -2.83 -6.70
N LYS A 64 6.85 -1.94 -7.71
CA LYS A 64 5.86 -1.96 -8.80
C LYS A 64 5.89 -3.30 -9.54
N GLU A 65 7.05 -3.96 -9.65
CA GLU A 65 7.20 -5.25 -10.32
C GLU A 65 6.43 -6.37 -9.60
N ALA A 66 6.15 -6.22 -8.29
CA ALA A 66 5.27 -7.13 -7.55
C ALA A 66 3.77 -6.91 -7.84
N GLY A 67 3.42 -5.78 -8.46
CA GLY A 67 2.03 -5.42 -8.73
C GLY A 67 1.22 -5.18 -7.45
N ILE A 68 1.84 -4.54 -6.45
CA ILE A 68 1.28 -4.36 -5.10
C ILE A 68 -0.05 -3.59 -5.07
N MET A 69 -0.37 -2.85 -6.14
CA MET A 69 -1.65 -2.14 -6.28
C MET A 69 -2.44 -2.58 -7.51
N ASP A 70 -1.84 -3.08 -8.57
CA ASP A 70 -2.44 -3.26 -9.90
C ASP A 70 -2.41 -4.70 -10.43
N SER A 71 -1.81 -5.65 -9.72
CA SER A 71 -1.81 -7.05 -10.14
C SER A 71 -3.24 -7.58 -10.32
N PRO A 72 -3.57 -8.20 -11.48
CA PRO A 72 -4.88 -8.83 -11.70
C PRO A 72 -5.22 -9.88 -10.64
N LYS A 73 -4.19 -10.54 -10.09
CA LYS A 73 -4.32 -11.56 -9.03
C LYS A 73 -4.99 -11.05 -7.76
N LEU A 74 -4.93 -9.74 -7.50
CA LEU A 74 -5.60 -9.12 -6.35
C LEU A 74 -7.13 -9.11 -6.48
N PHE A 75 -7.66 -9.45 -7.65
CA PHE A 75 -9.10 -9.42 -7.97
C PHE A 75 -9.66 -10.79 -8.34
N GLU A 76 -8.81 -11.82 -8.39
CA GLU A 76 -9.21 -13.20 -8.65
C GLU A 76 -9.89 -13.83 -7.43
N ASP A 77 -10.84 -14.73 -7.67
CA ASP A 77 -11.50 -15.58 -6.66
C ASP A 77 -12.09 -14.84 -5.45
N ARG A 78 -12.50 -13.59 -5.66
CA ARG A 78 -13.19 -12.77 -4.65
C ARG A 78 -14.48 -12.18 -5.21
N GLU A 79 -15.38 -11.83 -4.30
CA GLU A 79 -16.56 -11.03 -4.66
C GLU A 79 -16.08 -9.61 -5.03
N VAL A 80 -16.12 -9.28 -6.33
CA VAL A 80 -15.64 -7.99 -6.83
C VAL A 80 -16.67 -6.91 -6.51
N THR A 81 -16.51 -6.26 -5.37
CA THR A 81 -17.33 -5.10 -4.97
C THR A 81 -16.78 -3.79 -5.54
N ASN A 82 -15.50 -3.75 -5.91
CA ASN A 82 -14.84 -2.60 -6.52
C ASN A 82 -13.63 -3.09 -7.36
N LYS A 83 -13.57 -2.72 -8.65
CA LYS A 83 -12.48 -3.11 -9.59
C LYS A 83 -11.16 -2.36 -9.33
N TRP A 84 -11.20 -1.30 -8.54
CA TRP A 84 -10.07 -0.43 -8.24
C TRP A 84 -9.37 -0.76 -6.94
N LYS A 85 -10.02 -1.47 -6.02
CA LYS A 85 -9.51 -1.68 -4.65
C LYS A 85 -9.20 -3.13 -4.36
N ALA A 86 -8.01 -3.44 -3.85
CA ALA A 86 -7.69 -4.76 -3.30
C ALA A 86 -8.55 -5.08 -2.05
N SER A 87 -8.60 -6.33 -1.58
CA SER A 87 -9.34 -6.63 -0.35
C SER A 87 -8.71 -5.93 0.87
N GLU A 88 -9.52 -5.64 1.89
CA GLU A 88 -9.00 -5.05 3.13
C GLU A 88 -8.03 -5.99 3.85
N MET A 89 -8.24 -7.31 3.72
CA MET A 89 -7.32 -8.30 4.27
C MET A 89 -5.95 -8.21 3.60
N TYR A 90 -5.92 -8.14 2.28
CA TYR A 90 -4.68 -7.92 1.53
C TYR A 90 -4.00 -6.61 1.94
N ASN A 91 -4.74 -5.50 2.03
CA ASN A 91 -4.15 -4.22 2.43
C ASN A 91 -3.53 -4.29 3.83
N ALA A 92 -4.20 -4.94 4.80
CA ALA A 92 -3.67 -5.13 6.14
C ALA A 92 -2.33 -5.89 6.13
N PHE A 93 -2.25 -6.98 5.34
CA PHE A 93 -1.03 -7.75 5.21
C PHE A 93 0.06 -7.04 4.40
N LEU A 94 -0.29 -6.25 3.38
CA LEU A 94 0.68 -5.42 2.66
C LEU A 94 1.28 -4.34 3.58
N TYR A 95 0.46 -3.68 4.40
CA TYR A 95 0.97 -2.75 5.41
C TYR A 95 1.87 -3.45 6.42
N TYR A 96 1.48 -4.64 6.87
CA TYR A 96 2.28 -5.47 7.76
C TYR A 96 3.64 -5.83 7.14
N GLU A 97 3.66 -6.29 5.88
CA GLU A 97 4.88 -6.60 5.13
C GLU A 97 5.82 -5.39 5.11
N LEU A 98 5.35 -4.25 4.61
CA LEU A 98 6.17 -3.06 4.49
C LEU A 98 6.70 -2.60 5.85
N ALA A 99 5.85 -2.58 6.89
CA ALA A 99 6.22 -2.14 8.23
C ALA A 99 7.17 -3.10 8.96
N ARG A 100 7.12 -4.39 8.64
CA ARG A 100 8.08 -5.39 9.13
C ARG A 100 9.51 -5.07 8.68
N PHE A 101 9.66 -4.47 7.51
CA PHE A 101 10.97 -4.11 6.95
C PHE A 101 11.41 -2.71 7.34
N ASP A 102 10.56 -1.71 7.10
CA ASP A 102 10.89 -0.31 7.38
C ASP A 102 9.64 0.57 7.55
N ALA A 103 9.63 1.36 8.62
CA ALA A 103 8.49 2.21 8.97
C ALA A 103 8.30 3.39 7.99
N SER A 104 9.38 3.92 7.39
CA SER A 104 9.30 5.01 6.42
C SER A 104 8.75 4.55 5.08
N ILE A 105 9.17 3.37 4.60
CA ILE A 105 8.61 2.71 3.41
C ILE A 105 7.13 2.39 3.61
N ALA A 106 6.76 1.82 4.76
CA ALA A 106 5.36 1.55 5.09
C ALA A 106 4.53 2.84 5.11
N THR A 107 5.02 3.88 5.78
CA THR A 107 4.33 5.18 5.87
C THR A 107 4.15 5.81 4.50
N PHE A 108 5.18 5.80 3.66
CA PHE A 108 5.10 6.31 2.29
C PHE A 108 3.96 5.63 1.52
N TYR A 109 3.92 4.29 1.54
CA TYR A 109 2.85 3.56 0.88
C TYR A 109 1.48 3.80 1.52
N THR A 110 1.37 3.82 2.84
CA THR A 110 0.09 4.04 3.54
C THR A 110 -0.48 5.42 3.27
N VAL A 111 0.34 6.47 3.19
CA VAL A 111 -0.11 7.80 2.76
C VAL A 111 -0.58 7.74 1.30
N HIS A 112 0.18 7.05 0.44
CA HIS A 112 -0.15 6.98 -0.97
C HIS A 112 -1.44 6.19 -1.26
N GLY A 113 -1.41 4.89 -0.94
CA GLY A 113 -2.48 3.93 -1.22
C GLY A 113 -3.59 3.91 -0.17
N GLY A 114 -3.24 4.10 1.11
CA GLY A 114 -4.19 4.02 2.22
C GLY A 114 -4.98 5.32 2.45
N LEU A 115 -4.35 6.48 2.25
CA LEU A 115 -5.01 7.78 2.36
C LEU A 115 -5.39 8.34 0.98
N GLY A 116 -4.43 8.81 0.19
CA GLY A 116 -4.72 9.56 -1.03
C GLY A 116 -5.54 8.78 -2.07
N TYR A 117 -5.11 7.56 -2.39
CA TYR A 117 -5.82 6.70 -3.33
C TYR A 117 -7.22 6.31 -2.80
N ASN A 118 -7.34 5.97 -1.52
CA ASN A 118 -8.62 5.62 -0.92
C ASN A 118 -9.57 6.84 -0.85
N THR A 119 -9.06 8.06 -0.66
CA THR A 119 -9.86 9.30 -0.75
C THR A 119 -10.44 9.48 -2.15
N LEU A 120 -9.65 9.24 -3.21
CA LEU A 120 -10.15 9.25 -4.58
C LEU A 120 -11.27 8.21 -4.77
N LEU A 121 -11.08 6.98 -4.28
CA LEU A 121 -12.08 5.91 -4.46
C LEU A 121 -13.38 6.13 -3.68
N ILE A 122 -13.33 6.84 -2.56
CA ILE A 122 -14.51 7.10 -1.71
C ILE A 122 -15.23 8.39 -2.12
N GLY A 123 -14.49 9.43 -2.52
CA GLY A 123 -15.03 10.77 -2.74
C GLY A 123 -14.97 11.30 -4.17
N GLY A 124 -14.29 10.61 -5.08
CA GLY A 124 -14.17 11.01 -6.49
C GLY A 124 -15.43 10.65 -7.30
N SER A 125 -15.68 11.41 -8.38
CA SER A 125 -16.65 10.99 -9.39
C SER A 125 -16.13 9.81 -10.22
N ASP A 126 -17.02 9.12 -10.93
CA ASP A 126 -16.63 8.02 -11.80
C ASP A 126 -15.59 8.47 -12.85
N GLU A 127 -15.76 9.66 -13.43
CA GLU A 127 -14.79 10.22 -14.39
C GLU A 127 -13.42 10.48 -13.75
N GLN A 128 -13.40 11.02 -12.52
CA GLN A 128 -12.16 11.25 -11.77
C GLN A 128 -11.45 9.93 -11.45
N ILE A 129 -12.20 8.91 -11.03
CA ILE A 129 -11.65 7.60 -10.70
C ILE A 129 -11.07 6.94 -11.96
N GLU A 130 -11.81 6.91 -13.08
CA GLU A 130 -11.35 6.30 -14.33
C GLU A 130 -10.08 6.98 -14.87
N GLU A 131 -9.95 8.30 -14.74
CA GLU A 131 -8.76 9.02 -15.20
C GLU A 131 -7.56 8.87 -14.24
N ILE A 132 -7.79 9.01 -12.94
CA ILE A 132 -6.71 9.20 -11.95
C ILE A 132 -6.27 7.86 -11.34
N ALA A 133 -7.19 6.92 -11.10
CA ALA A 133 -6.85 5.67 -10.42
C ALA A 133 -5.77 4.85 -11.15
N PRO A 134 -5.77 4.72 -12.50
CA PRO A 134 -4.69 4.02 -13.20
C PRO A 134 -3.30 4.63 -12.96
N LYS A 135 -3.20 5.97 -12.94
CA LYS A 135 -1.94 6.71 -12.74
C LYS A 135 -1.40 6.56 -11.32
N LEU A 136 -2.31 6.46 -10.33
CA LEU A 136 -1.94 6.23 -8.94
C LEU A 136 -1.49 4.78 -8.71
N ARG A 137 -2.23 3.79 -9.22
CA ARG A 137 -1.88 2.36 -9.04
C ARG A 137 -0.54 2.00 -9.69
N SER A 138 -0.20 2.63 -10.81
CA SER A 138 1.10 2.45 -11.48
C SER A 138 2.23 3.28 -10.84
N PHE A 139 1.92 4.11 -9.86
CA PHE A 139 2.80 5.12 -9.29
C PHE A 139 3.42 6.03 -10.36
N GLU A 140 2.72 6.28 -11.47
CA GLU A 140 3.06 7.39 -12.37
C GLU A 140 2.87 8.71 -11.61
N TRP A 141 1.78 8.79 -10.86
CA TRP A 141 1.50 9.86 -9.92
C TRP A 141 1.59 9.36 -8.49
N GLN A 142 2.02 10.26 -7.60
CA GLN A 142 2.07 10.03 -6.16
C GLN A 142 1.04 10.91 -5.48
N THR A 143 0.58 10.48 -4.32
CA THR A 143 -0.37 11.25 -3.50
C THR A 143 0.28 11.61 -2.19
N CYS A 144 -0.22 12.71 -1.61
CA CYS A 144 0.00 13.09 -0.23
C CYS A 144 -1.36 13.37 0.41
N PHE A 145 -1.38 13.57 1.73
CA PHE A 145 -2.61 13.90 2.45
C PHE A 145 -2.37 15.17 3.29
N ALA A 146 -2.63 16.32 2.67
CA ALA A 146 -2.40 17.63 3.26
C ALA A 146 -3.61 18.04 4.12
N LEU A 147 -3.60 17.62 5.39
CA LEU A 147 -4.66 17.94 6.35
C LEU A 147 -4.16 18.75 7.56
N THR A 148 -3.00 18.39 8.11
CA THR A 148 -2.41 19.07 9.27
C THR A 148 -1.81 20.43 8.87
N GLU A 149 -2.13 21.46 9.64
CA GLU A 149 -1.59 22.82 9.51
C GLU A 149 -0.74 23.18 10.74
N PRO A 150 0.12 24.22 10.70
CA PRO A 150 1.01 24.57 11.82
C PRO A 150 0.30 24.72 13.17
N ASP A 151 -0.92 25.27 13.17
CA ASP A 151 -1.72 25.50 14.38
C ASP A 151 -2.83 24.45 14.60
N HIS A 152 -3.01 23.50 13.67
CA HIS A 152 -4.11 22.53 13.68
C HIS A 152 -3.64 21.10 13.39
N GLY A 153 -3.47 20.32 14.46
CA GLY A 153 -3.14 18.89 14.42
C GLY A 153 -4.33 17.99 14.78
N SER A 154 -4.71 17.95 16.06
CA SER A 154 -5.83 17.14 16.54
C SER A 154 -7.20 17.82 16.34
N ASP A 155 -7.25 19.15 16.33
CA ASP A 155 -8.45 19.95 16.07
C ASP A 155 -8.56 20.36 14.59
N ILE A 156 -8.68 19.35 13.74
CA ILE A 156 -8.75 19.52 12.28
C ILE A 156 -10.06 20.22 11.89
N ALA A 157 -11.15 19.98 12.62
CA ALA A 157 -12.43 20.62 12.36
C ALA A 157 -12.36 22.15 12.51
N GLY A 158 -11.48 22.65 13.38
CA GLY A 158 -11.24 24.08 13.57
C GLY A 158 -10.62 24.82 12.37
N SER A 159 -9.93 24.12 11.45
CA SER A 159 -9.28 24.73 10.27
C SER A 159 -10.06 24.59 8.96
N MET A 160 -11.02 23.66 8.87
CA MET A 160 -11.76 23.29 7.65
C MET A 160 -12.61 24.41 6.98
N GLY A 161 -12.62 25.63 7.53
CA GLY A 161 -13.38 26.76 7.00
C GLY A 161 -12.71 27.56 5.87
N LYS A 162 -11.46 27.27 5.50
CA LYS A 162 -10.73 28.03 4.48
C LYS A 162 -10.42 27.17 3.28
N ILE A 163 -11.19 27.34 2.20
CA ILE A 163 -10.77 26.87 0.88
C ILE A 163 -9.65 27.81 0.42
N LEU A 164 -8.42 27.32 0.37
CA LEU A 164 -7.31 28.04 -0.26
C LEU A 164 -7.60 28.12 -1.77
N SER A 165 -8.00 29.28 -2.24
CA SER A 165 -7.98 29.59 -3.67
C SER A 165 -6.51 29.71 -4.09
N LEU A 166 -6.03 28.77 -4.89
CA LEU A 166 -4.75 28.86 -5.60
C LEU A 166 -4.86 29.82 -6.79
#